data_AF-A0A0D7APX5-F1
#
_entry.id   AF-A0A0D7APX5-F1
#
_cell.length_a   1.000
_cell.length_b   1.000
_cell.length_c   1.000
_cell.angle_alpha   90.00
_cell.angle_beta   90.00
_cell.angle_gamma   90.00
#
_symmetry.space_group_name_H-M   'P 1'
#
loop_
_entity.id
_entity.type
_entity.pdbx_description
1 polymer ?
#
loop_
_entity_poly.entity_id
_entity_poly.type
_entity_poly.pdbx_seq_one_letter_code
_entity_poly.pdbx_strand_id
1 'polypeptide(L)'
;MDNPPAQCPCLECSNDRQDGCSAPNKCIIEAREILASLGPKWWTASEQPDDLDLSEAQKVRNAQARDENEKILFNPSVKSRGPPAHHMRIFTVKEGPESGLPAKRSPRLVNLPSITAYVAGMKILRRKPAVDRKKTKSHLKLCREAIKANQGSSPSEEAIWESLSDKDLSNKQDTFLWKSLHDAFKTRGFWKHIPNFEGRGICPECGTEEDLEHILLKCKIPGQKIIWQLAKSLVEKRGIQWPDLSLGLIMSIGLVEPTMIEPSQSPVIKGSSK
;
A
#
# COMPACT_ATOMS: atom_id res chain seq x y z
N MET A 1 10.85 -28.27 19.57
CA MET A 1 10.05 -27.66 20.65
C MET A 1 8.64 -28.20 20.54
N ASP A 2 8.17 -28.90 21.56
CA ASP A 2 6.88 -29.58 21.53
C ASP A 2 5.70 -28.59 21.61
N ASN A 3 4.49 -29.06 21.30
CA ASN A 3 3.29 -28.24 21.44
C ASN A 3 2.99 -28.03 22.93
N PRO A 4 2.63 -26.79 23.34
CA PRO A 4 2.32 -26.53 24.74
C PRO A 4 1.06 -27.30 25.18
N PRO A 5 1.05 -27.86 26.40
CA PRO A 5 -0.11 -28.58 26.91
C PRO A 5 -1.31 -27.63 27.09
N ALA A 6 -2.52 -28.18 27.19
CA ALA A 6 -3.76 -27.41 27.39
C ALA A 6 -3.68 -26.45 28.58
N GLN A 7 -2.98 -26.85 29.64
CA GLN A 7 -2.74 -26.06 30.85
C GLN A 7 -1.29 -25.56 30.90
N CYS A 8 -0.81 -24.97 29.79
CA CYS A 8 0.55 -24.42 29.71
C CYS A 8 0.81 -23.43 30.85
N PRO A 9 1.85 -23.63 31.69
CA PRO A 9 2.10 -22.81 32.87
C PRO A 9 2.88 -21.52 32.57
N CYS A 10 3.14 -21.18 31.31
CA CYS A 10 3.89 -19.96 30.99
C CYS A 10 3.11 -18.70 31.39
N LEU A 11 3.85 -17.61 31.65
CA LEU A 11 3.30 -16.34 32.11
C LEU A 11 2.24 -15.80 31.13
N GLU A 12 2.50 -15.88 29.84
CA GLU A 12 1.59 -15.43 28.77
C GLU A 12 0.27 -16.20 28.80
N CYS A 13 0.32 -17.54 28.76
CA CYS A 13 -0.89 -18.37 28.85
C CYS A 13 -1.62 -18.21 30.20
N SER A 14 -0.91 -17.86 31.26
CA SER A 14 -1.52 -17.56 32.56
C SER A 14 -2.28 -16.25 32.54
N ASN A 15 -1.69 -15.20 31.97
CA ASN A 15 -2.33 -13.89 31.82
C ASN A 15 -3.55 -13.99 30.89
N ASP A 16 -3.42 -14.68 29.75
CA ASP A 16 -4.54 -14.89 28.83
C ASP A 16 -5.72 -15.59 29.51
N ARG A 17 -5.45 -16.56 30.40
CA ARG A 17 -6.51 -17.23 31.20
C ARG A 17 -7.14 -16.29 32.23
N GLN A 18 -6.36 -15.41 32.86
CA GLN A 18 -6.88 -14.39 33.79
C GLN A 18 -7.80 -13.41 33.05
N ASP A 19 -7.50 -13.12 31.79
CA ASP A 19 -8.28 -12.25 30.91
C ASP A 19 -9.48 -12.98 30.25
N GLY A 20 -9.72 -14.26 30.59
CA GLY A 20 -10.90 -15.03 30.19
C GLY A 20 -10.71 -15.96 28.98
N CYS A 21 -9.48 -16.12 28.45
CA CYS A 21 -9.21 -17.08 27.38
C CYS A 21 -9.24 -18.52 27.89
N SER A 22 -10.10 -19.36 27.31
CA SER A 22 -10.27 -20.76 27.74
C SER A 22 -9.18 -21.72 27.27
N ALA A 23 -8.40 -21.35 26.23
CA ALA A 23 -7.41 -22.25 25.62
C ALA A 23 -6.28 -21.49 24.88
N PRO A 24 -5.44 -20.71 25.59
CA PRO A 24 -4.38 -19.91 24.96
C PRO A 24 -3.31 -20.74 24.25
N ASN A 25 -3.13 -22.00 24.67
CA ASN A 25 -2.24 -22.94 24.00
C ASN A 25 -2.61 -23.18 22.52
N LYS A 26 -3.90 -23.05 22.15
CA LYS A 26 -4.35 -23.19 20.76
C LYS A 26 -3.85 -22.05 19.87
N CYS A 27 -3.78 -20.83 20.39
CA CYS A 27 -3.25 -19.69 19.66
C CYS A 27 -1.78 -19.89 19.28
N ILE A 28 -1.00 -20.48 20.19
CA ILE A 28 0.41 -20.82 19.93
C ILE A 28 0.52 -21.92 18.87
N ILE A 29 -0.35 -22.93 18.92
CA ILE A 29 -0.38 -24.01 17.92
C ILE A 29 -0.73 -23.44 16.54
N GLU A 30 -1.79 -22.63 16.45
CA GLU A 30 -2.23 -21.99 15.20
C GLU A 30 -1.16 -21.05 14.64
N ALA A 31 -0.54 -20.21 15.48
CA ALA A 31 0.55 -19.34 15.07
C ALA A 31 1.72 -20.14 14.48
N ARG A 32 2.00 -21.34 15.01
CA ARG A 32 3.04 -22.22 14.46
C ARG A 32 2.63 -22.82 13.12
N GLU A 33 1.37 -23.21 12.94
CA GLU A 33 0.87 -23.69 11.64
C GLU A 33 0.95 -22.60 10.58
N ILE A 34 0.57 -21.36 10.93
CA ILE A 34 0.72 -20.19 10.06
C ILE A 34 2.19 -19.97 9.71
N LEU A 35 3.08 -19.93 10.71
CA LEU A 35 4.52 -19.76 10.48
C LEU A 35 5.15 -20.89 9.66
N ALA A 36 4.68 -22.14 9.81
CA ALA A 36 5.13 -23.28 9.01
C ALA A 36 4.59 -23.22 7.56
N SER A 37 3.42 -22.60 7.35
CA SER A 37 2.83 -22.39 6.03
C SER A 37 3.52 -21.28 5.23
N LEU A 38 4.18 -20.34 5.91
CA LEU A 38 4.98 -19.29 5.29
C LEU A 38 6.23 -19.93 4.69
N GLY A 39 6.22 -20.18 3.38
CA GLY A 39 7.34 -20.81 2.68
C GLY A 39 8.68 -20.09 2.87
N PRO A 40 9.81 -20.72 2.50
CA PRO A 40 11.16 -20.36 2.94
C PRO A 40 11.55 -18.89 2.75
N LYS A 41 11.00 -18.23 1.73
CA LYS A 41 11.19 -16.80 1.42
C LYS A 41 10.82 -15.87 2.57
N TRP A 42 9.95 -16.29 3.48
CA TRP A 42 9.41 -15.47 4.57
C TRP A 42 10.01 -15.80 5.94
N TRP A 43 10.96 -16.75 6.01
CA TRP A 43 11.71 -17.01 7.24
C TRP A 43 12.77 -15.95 7.47
N THR A 44 12.63 -15.20 8.57
CA THR A 44 13.60 -14.20 9.03
C THR A 44 14.84 -14.80 9.68
N ALA A 45 14.82 -16.11 9.97
CA ALA A 45 15.85 -16.82 10.71
C ALA A 45 16.87 -17.55 9.81
N SER A 46 16.60 -17.72 8.52
CA SER A 46 17.52 -18.36 7.59
C SER A 46 18.23 -17.32 6.74
N GLU A 47 19.57 -17.34 6.74
CA GLU A 47 20.34 -16.79 5.63
C GLU A 47 19.87 -17.51 4.37
N GLN A 48 19.16 -16.78 3.51
CA GLN A 48 18.80 -17.32 2.20
C GLN A 48 20.13 -17.48 1.45
N PRO A 49 20.46 -18.67 0.90
CA PRO A 49 21.60 -18.79 0.02
C PRO A 49 21.33 -17.86 -1.17
N ASP A 50 22.13 -16.79 -1.24
CA ASP A 50 22.15 -15.93 -2.40
C ASP A 50 22.87 -16.71 -3.50
N ASP A 51 22.12 -17.37 -4.39
CA ASP A 51 22.63 -18.12 -5.57
C ASP A 51 23.41 -17.22 -6.56
N LEU A 52 23.78 -16.01 -6.14
CA LEU A 52 24.55 -15.03 -6.88
C LEU A 52 26.06 -15.10 -6.58
N ASP A 53 26.50 -15.85 -5.57
CA ASP A 53 27.93 -16.08 -5.30
C ASP A 53 28.57 -17.06 -6.29
N LEU A 54 29.71 -16.65 -6.88
CA LEU A 54 30.45 -17.53 -7.78
C LEU A 54 31.18 -18.65 -7.02
N SER A 55 31.06 -19.89 -7.53
CA SER A 55 31.91 -21.01 -7.11
C SER A 55 33.39 -20.76 -7.43
N GLU A 56 34.29 -21.45 -6.73
CA GLU A 56 35.74 -21.35 -7.00
C GLU A 56 36.10 -21.67 -8.45
N ALA A 57 35.46 -22.67 -9.06
CA ALA A 57 35.67 -23.00 -10.47
C ALA A 57 35.21 -21.87 -11.42
N GLN A 58 34.19 -21.09 -11.05
CA GLN A 58 33.76 -19.92 -11.82
C GLN A 58 34.70 -18.73 -11.60
N LYS A 59 35.26 -18.56 -10.39
CA LYS A 59 36.27 -17.52 -10.12
C LYS A 59 37.55 -17.76 -10.94
N VAL A 60 38.02 -19.01 -11.02
CA VAL A 60 39.19 -19.37 -11.83
C VAL A 60 38.93 -19.11 -13.31
N ARG A 61 37.77 -19.53 -13.84
CA ARG A 61 37.37 -19.24 -15.23
C ARG A 61 37.29 -17.74 -15.51
N ASN A 62 36.74 -16.97 -14.58
CA ASN A 62 36.67 -15.51 -14.71
C ASN A 62 38.05 -14.85 -14.71
N ALA A 63 39.03 -15.38 -13.97
CA ALA A 63 40.39 -14.86 -13.98
C ALA A 63 41.04 -15.09 -15.35
N GLN A 64 40.93 -16.30 -15.89
CA GLN A 64 41.44 -16.62 -17.23
C GLN A 64 40.75 -15.81 -18.33
N ALA A 65 39.42 -15.73 -18.30
CA ALA A 65 38.64 -14.92 -19.25
C ALA A 65 39.00 -13.43 -19.19
N ARG A 66 39.51 -12.93 -18.06
CA ARG A 66 39.97 -11.55 -17.93
C ARG A 66 41.29 -11.29 -18.65
N ASP A 67 42.20 -12.27 -18.64
CA ASP A 67 43.48 -12.20 -19.34
C ASP A 67 43.29 -12.34 -20.85
N GLU A 68 42.33 -13.17 -21.27
CA GLU A 68 41.99 -13.42 -22.68
C GLU A 68 40.97 -12.41 -23.24
N ASN A 69 40.50 -11.46 -22.41
CA ASN A 69 39.53 -10.42 -22.74
C ASN A 69 38.18 -10.97 -23.26
N GLU A 70 37.77 -12.11 -22.70
CA GLU A 70 36.54 -12.81 -23.01
C GLU A 70 35.38 -12.40 -22.07
N LYS A 71 34.21 -13.04 -22.25
CA LYS A 71 33.03 -12.77 -21.42
C LYS A 71 33.25 -13.31 -20.00
N ILE A 72 33.13 -12.43 -19.02
CA ILE A 72 33.26 -12.74 -17.59
C ILE A 72 31.87 -12.83 -16.97
N LEU A 73 31.62 -13.83 -16.13
CA LEU A 73 30.39 -13.93 -15.35
C LEU A 73 30.44 -12.91 -14.20
N PHE A 74 29.45 -12.02 -14.10
CA PHE A 74 29.43 -10.98 -13.07
C PHE A 74 29.35 -11.59 -11.66
N ASN A 75 30.26 -11.18 -10.78
CA ASN A 75 30.25 -11.54 -9.37
C ASN A 75 29.72 -10.35 -8.53
N PRO A 76 28.49 -10.41 -8.01
CA PRO A 76 27.90 -9.34 -7.22
C PRO A 76 28.52 -9.17 -5.83
N SER A 77 29.24 -10.18 -5.34
CA SER A 77 29.90 -10.15 -4.02
C SER A 77 31.31 -9.58 -4.05
N VAL A 78 31.69 -8.92 -5.15
CA VAL A 78 32.98 -8.22 -5.25
C VAL A 78 32.96 -7.01 -4.31
N LYS A 79 33.58 -7.18 -3.13
CA LYS A 79 33.87 -6.10 -2.21
C LYS A 79 35.09 -5.35 -2.72
N SER A 80 34.89 -4.14 -3.22
CA SER A 80 36.00 -3.29 -3.64
C SER A 80 36.39 -2.31 -2.51
N ARG A 81 37.69 -2.03 -2.37
CA ARG A 81 38.21 -1.02 -1.42
C ARG A 81 38.56 0.26 -2.19
N GLY A 82 38.37 1.41 -1.57
CA GLY A 82 38.66 2.73 -2.15
C GLY A 82 37.41 3.53 -2.54
N PRO A 83 37.55 4.80 -2.95
CA PRO A 83 36.43 5.68 -3.25
C PRO A 83 35.56 5.12 -4.40
N PRO A 84 34.23 5.34 -4.39
CA PRO A 84 33.31 4.86 -5.43
C PRO A 84 33.74 5.19 -6.87
N ALA A 85 34.42 6.32 -7.07
CA ALA A 85 34.94 6.75 -8.36
C ALA A 85 35.91 5.75 -9.02
N HIS A 86 36.59 4.89 -8.26
CA HIS A 86 37.48 3.85 -8.81
C HIS A 86 36.71 2.66 -9.40
N HIS A 87 35.45 2.48 -9.00
CA HIS A 87 34.65 1.30 -9.30
C HIS A 87 33.50 1.58 -10.26
N MET A 88 33.24 2.86 -10.55
CA MET A 88 32.19 3.31 -11.45
C MET A 88 32.82 3.94 -12.69
N ARG A 89 32.60 3.33 -13.87
CA ARG A 89 32.92 3.97 -15.15
C ARG A 89 31.64 4.52 -15.76
N ILE A 90 31.62 5.82 -16.05
CA ILE A 90 30.55 6.47 -16.80
C ILE A 90 31.07 6.63 -18.22
N PHE A 91 30.50 5.86 -19.15
CA PHE A 91 30.84 6.01 -20.56
C PHE A 91 30.01 7.17 -21.13
N THR A 92 30.69 8.24 -21.52
CA THR A 92 30.10 9.36 -22.28
C THR A 92 30.45 9.20 -23.75
N VAL A 93 29.62 9.74 -24.64
CA VAL A 93 29.88 9.75 -26.09
C VAL A 93 31.16 10.54 -26.35
N LYS A 94 32.06 10.02 -27.19
CA LYS A 94 33.45 10.45 -27.41
C LYS A 94 33.59 11.78 -28.18
N GLU A 95 32.60 12.65 -28.12
CA GLU A 95 32.61 13.94 -28.84
C GLU A 95 32.66 15.09 -27.83
N GLY A 96 33.87 15.45 -27.41
CA GLY A 96 34.15 16.64 -26.60
C GLY A 96 35.45 16.56 -25.79
N PRO A 97 36.09 17.70 -25.47
CA PRO A 97 37.26 17.72 -24.59
C PRO A 97 36.93 17.20 -23.20
N GLU A 98 37.87 16.48 -22.57
CA GLU A 98 37.71 15.92 -21.23
C GLU A 98 37.38 17.04 -20.23
N SER A 99 36.22 16.96 -19.59
CA SER A 99 35.75 17.91 -18.59
C SER A 99 35.87 17.28 -17.20
N GLY A 100 36.66 17.88 -16.31
CA GLY A 100 36.76 17.50 -14.89
C GLY A 100 35.53 17.87 -14.04
N LEU A 101 34.47 18.39 -14.67
CA LEU A 101 33.21 18.70 -13.99
C LEU A 101 32.26 17.50 -14.07
N PRO A 102 31.59 17.11 -12.97
CA PRO A 102 30.60 16.05 -12.99
C PRO A 102 29.47 16.42 -13.96
N ALA A 103 29.10 15.48 -14.83
CA ALA A 103 28.06 15.67 -15.82
C ALA A 103 26.75 16.11 -15.15
N LYS A 104 26.41 17.40 -15.27
CA LYS A 104 25.12 17.93 -14.81
C LYS A 104 24.05 17.51 -15.82
N ARG A 105 23.05 16.74 -15.37
CA ARG A 105 21.85 16.50 -16.18
C ARG A 105 21.12 17.83 -16.33
N SER A 106 21.05 18.36 -17.54
CA SER A 106 20.07 19.38 -17.88
C SER A 106 18.66 18.83 -17.64
N PRO A 107 17.70 19.63 -17.14
CA PRO A 107 16.30 19.21 -17.06
C PRO A 107 15.86 18.81 -18.47
N ARG A 108 15.28 17.62 -18.62
CA ARG A 108 14.92 17.07 -19.93
C ARG A 108 13.90 17.98 -20.62
N LEU A 109 14.35 18.77 -21.60
CA LEU A 109 13.54 19.03 -22.79
C LEU A 109 13.54 17.73 -23.58
N VAL A 110 12.43 17.00 -23.49
CA VAL A 110 12.30 15.64 -24.02
C VAL A 110 12.20 15.71 -25.55
N ASN A 111 13.33 15.67 -26.25
CA ASN A 111 13.40 15.21 -27.64
C ASN A 111 13.70 13.70 -27.61
N LEU A 112 12.65 12.88 -27.56
CA LEU A 112 12.75 11.43 -27.69
C LEU A 112 13.15 11.06 -29.13
N PRO A 113 14.05 10.09 -29.35
CA PRO A 113 14.25 9.54 -30.68
C PRO A 113 12.93 8.90 -31.17
N SER A 114 12.59 9.13 -32.44
CA SER A 114 11.48 8.44 -33.10
C SER A 114 11.76 6.94 -33.12
N ILE A 115 11.14 6.20 -32.18
CA ILE A 115 11.07 4.75 -32.24
C ILE A 115 9.94 4.39 -33.20
N THR A 116 10.29 3.97 -34.41
CA THR A 116 9.33 3.34 -35.32
C THR A 116 9.19 1.87 -34.91
N ALA A 117 8.13 1.56 -34.18
CA ALA A 117 7.74 0.19 -33.91
C ALA A 117 6.83 -0.29 -35.06
N TYR A 118 7.28 -1.29 -35.82
CA TYR A 118 6.41 -1.99 -36.77
C TYR A 118 5.59 -3.02 -36.00
N VAL A 119 4.43 -2.60 -35.51
CA VAL A 119 3.39 -3.55 -35.10
C VAL A 119 2.70 -3.99 -36.37
N ALA A 120 3.01 -5.19 -36.84
CA ALA A 120 2.25 -5.82 -37.92
C ALA A 120 0.76 -5.88 -37.47
N GLY A 121 -0.05 -4.94 -37.95
CA GLY A 121 -1.50 -4.93 -37.77
C GLY A 121 -2.10 -3.97 -36.73
N MET A 122 -1.39 -3.00 -36.14
CA MET A 122 -2.08 -1.94 -35.37
C MET A 122 -2.43 -0.75 -36.26
N LYS A 123 -3.65 -0.77 -36.81
CA LYS A 123 -4.41 0.46 -36.99
C LYS A 123 -4.26 1.27 -35.70
N ILE A 124 -3.98 2.57 -35.79
CA ILE A 124 -4.10 3.51 -34.68
C ILE A 124 -5.47 3.26 -34.06
N LEU A 125 -5.52 2.48 -32.97
CA LEU A 125 -6.75 2.28 -32.25
C LEU A 125 -7.04 3.66 -31.67
N ARG A 126 -8.02 4.36 -32.28
CA ARG A 126 -8.66 5.52 -31.66
C ARG A 126 -8.76 5.23 -30.17
N ARG A 127 -8.39 6.20 -29.31
CA ARG A 127 -8.65 6.12 -27.86
C ARG A 127 -10.06 5.56 -27.72
N LYS A 128 -10.17 4.33 -27.20
CA LYS A 128 -11.49 3.72 -27.04
C LYS A 128 -12.30 4.70 -26.19
N PRO A 129 -13.56 4.98 -26.54
CA PRO A 129 -14.39 5.84 -25.73
C PRO A 129 -14.35 5.32 -24.29
N ALA A 130 -14.33 6.25 -23.33
CA ALA A 130 -14.32 5.88 -21.92
C ALA A 130 -15.47 4.90 -21.68
N VAL A 131 -15.15 3.73 -21.13
CA VAL A 131 -16.16 2.70 -20.86
C VAL A 131 -17.12 3.26 -19.83
N ASP A 132 -18.41 3.22 -20.14
CA ASP A 132 -19.43 3.67 -19.19
C ASP A 132 -19.47 2.74 -17.97
N ARG A 133 -19.00 3.24 -16.84
CA ARG A 133 -18.99 2.53 -15.56
C ARG A 133 -20.08 3.13 -14.68
N LYS A 134 -21.27 2.49 -14.69
CA LYS A 134 -22.43 2.90 -13.89
C LYS A 134 -22.08 3.11 -12.40
N LYS A 135 -21.28 2.21 -11.82
CA LYS A 135 -20.81 2.30 -10.44
C LYS A 135 -19.95 3.52 -10.18
N THR A 136 -18.97 3.77 -11.04
CA THR A 136 -18.11 4.96 -10.94
C THR A 136 -18.92 6.25 -11.03
N LYS A 137 -19.88 6.35 -11.95
CA LYS A 137 -20.79 7.51 -12.01
C LYS A 137 -21.62 7.67 -10.74
N SER A 138 -22.13 6.56 -10.19
CA SER A 138 -22.85 6.57 -8.92
C SER A 138 -21.97 7.05 -7.76
N HIS A 139 -20.71 6.59 -7.68
CA HIS A 139 -19.79 6.99 -6.63
C HIS A 139 -19.36 8.46 -6.78
N LEU A 140 -19.12 8.94 -7.99
CA LEU A 140 -18.86 10.37 -8.25
C LEU A 140 -20.04 11.24 -7.80
N LYS A 141 -21.29 10.80 -8.04
CA LYS A 141 -22.47 11.49 -7.52
C LYS A 141 -22.48 11.53 -5.97
N LEU A 142 -22.17 10.42 -5.31
CA LEU A 142 -22.06 10.36 -3.85
C LEU A 142 -20.99 11.33 -3.31
N CYS A 143 -19.81 11.39 -3.95
CA CYS A 143 -18.78 12.35 -3.58
C CYS A 143 -19.27 13.80 -3.66
N ARG A 144 -19.93 14.16 -4.77
CA ARG A 144 -20.47 15.51 -4.97
C ARG A 144 -21.50 15.89 -3.92
N GLU A 145 -22.42 14.96 -3.61
CA GLU A 145 -23.44 15.15 -2.58
C GLU A 145 -22.82 15.28 -1.18
N ALA A 146 -21.79 14.48 -0.88
CA ALA A 146 -21.11 14.51 0.41
C ALA A 146 -20.35 15.81 0.67
N ILE A 147 -19.60 16.31 -0.33
CA ILE A 147 -18.91 17.61 -0.22
C ILE A 147 -19.93 18.74 -0.12
N LYS A 148 -21.03 18.69 -0.89
CA LYS A 148 -22.11 19.68 -0.78
C LYS A 148 -22.75 19.69 0.61
N ALA A 149 -22.95 18.52 1.22
CA ALA A 149 -23.51 18.42 2.57
C ALA A 149 -22.55 18.97 3.64
N ASN A 150 -21.24 18.76 3.49
CA ASN A 150 -20.26 19.19 4.49
C ASN A 150 -19.79 20.65 4.30
N GLN A 151 -19.75 21.16 3.07
CA GLN A 151 -19.09 22.44 2.73
C GLN A 151 -19.92 23.37 1.83
N GLY A 152 -21.13 22.95 1.45
CA GLY A 152 -22.04 23.75 0.62
C GLY A 152 -21.67 23.83 -0.87
N SER A 153 -20.43 23.50 -1.25
CA SER A 153 -19.96 23.49 -2.63
C SER A 153 -20.10 22.10 -3.26
N SER A 154 -20.37 22.03 -4.56
CA SER A 154 -20.33 20.76 -5.32
C SER A 154 -19.10 20.76 -6.21
N PRO A 155 -18.14 19.85 -6.01
CA PRO A 155 -16.98 19.75 -6.89
C PRO A 155 -17.38 19.23 -8.28
N SER A 156 -16.50 19.46 -9.27
CA SER A 156 -16.59 18.78 -10.56
C SER A 156 -16.09 17.33 -10.45
N GLU A 157 -16.43 16.49 -11.43
CA GLU A 157 -15.92 15.10 -11.43
C GLU A 157 -14.41 15.09 -11.63
N GLU A 158 -13.88 16.03 -12.43
CA GLU A 158 -12.46 16.22 -12.69
C GLU A 158 -11.71 16.57 -11.40
N ALA A 159 -12.24 17.48 -10.59
CA ALA A 159 -11.63 17.86 -9.31
C ALA A 159 -11.55 16.68 -8.34
N ILE A 160 -12.57 15.81 -8.33
CA ILE A 160 -12.54 14.57 -7.51
C ILE A 160 -11.38 13.68 -7.95
N TRP A 161 -11.20 13.47 -9.26
CA TRP A 161 -10.10 12.65 -9.77
C TRP A 161 -8.73 13.25 -9.52
N GLU A 162 -8.56 14.56 -9.69
CA GLU A 162 -7.31 15.26 -9.44
C GLU A 162 -6.90 15.19 -7.96
N SER A 163 -7.88 15.28 -7.05
CA SER A 163 -7.63 15.20 -5.60
C SER A 163 -7.07 13.85 -5.13
N LEU A 164 -7.19 12.80 -5.94
CA LEU A 164 -6.64 11.48 -5.62
C LEU A 164 -5.13 11.39 -5.81
N SER A 165 -4.48 12.42 -6.36
CA SER A 165 -3.02 12.46 -6.56
C SER A 165 -2.40 13.61 -5.77
N ASP A 166 -3.03 13.99 -4.65
CA ASP A 166 -2.51 15.02 -3.77
C ASP A 166 -1.20 14.56 -3.10
N LYS A 167 -0.25 15.48 -2.96
CA LYS A 167 1.07 15.22 -2.37
C LYS A 167 1.01 14.80 -0.90
N ASP A 168 -0.05 15.13 -0.19
CA ASP A 168 -0.26 14.79 1.21
C ASP A 168 -0.83 13.37 1.37
N LEU A 169 -1.22 12.74 0.26
CA LEU A 169 -1.60 11.34 0.20
C LEU A 169 -0.41 10.47 -0.26
N SER A 170 -0.26 9.32 0.39
CA SER A 170 0.65 8.30 -0.07
C SER A 170 0.06 7.52 -1.24
N ASN A 171 0.93 6.98 -2.11
CA ASN A 171 0.51 6.09 -3.21
C ASN A 171 -0.46 4.97 -2.78
N LYS A 172 -0.36 4.48 -1.54
CA LYS A 172 -1.26 3.46 -0.99
C LYS A 172 -2.66 4.01 -0.74
N GLN A 173 -2.77 5.24 -0.24
CA GLN A 173 -4.03 5.94 -0.02
C GLN A 173 -4.68 6.28 -1.37
N ASP A 174 -3.93 6.81 -2.33
CA ASP A 174 -4.42 7.11 -3.69
C ASP A 174 -4.99 5.87 -4.36
N THR A 175 -4.23 4.77 -4.31
CA THR A 175 -4.66 3.48 -4.86
C THR A 175 -5.94 2.99 -4.18
N PHE A 176 -6.06 3.17 -2.87
CA PHE A 176 -7.25 2.80 -2.12
C PHE A 176 -8.46 3.63 -2.55
N LEU A 177 -8.33 4.96 -2.61
CA LEU A 177 -9.41 5.86 -3.01
C LEU A 177 -9.83 5.64 -4.46
N TRP A 178 -8.87 5.49 -5.37
CA TRP A 178 -9.13 5.17 -6.78
C TRP A 178 -9.90 3.84 -6.92
N LYS A 179 -9.50 2.79 -6.20
CA LYS A 179 -10.21 1.51 -6.20
C LYS A 179 -11.62 1.64 -5.60
N SER A 180 -11.78 2.49 -4.59
CA SER A 180 -13.07 2.76 -3.94
C SER A 180 -14.04 3.43 -4.93
N LEU A 181 -13.60 4.48 -5.63
CA LEU A 181 -14.39 5.16 -6.66
C LEU A 181 -14.78 4.24 -7.82
N HIS A 182 -13.93 3.27 -8.15
CA HIS A 182 -14.23 2.28 -9.18
C HIS A 182 -15.02 1.06 -8.71
N ASP A 183 -15.37 0.94 -7.42
CA ASP A 183 -15.99 -0.26 -6.84
C ASP A 183 -15.17 -1.53 -7.18
N ALA A 184 -13.84 -1.41 -7.11
CA ALA A 184 -12.88 -2.40 -7.62
C ALA A 184 -12.43 -3.41 -6.55
N PHE A 185 -12.95 -3.31 -5.32
CA PHE A 185 -12.68 -4.28 -4.27
C PHE A 185 -13.52 -5.54 -4.45
N LYS A 186 -12.96 -6.67 -4.00
CA LYS A 186 -13.65 -7.97 -4.02
C LYS A 186 -14.65 -8.03 -2.86
N THR A 187 -15.80 -7.39 -3.03
CA THR A 187 -16.87 -7.26 -2.03
C THR A 187 -18.23 -7.71 -2.57
N ARG A 188 -19.22 -7.87 -1.70
CA ARG A 188 -20.61 -8.26 -2.04
C ARG A 188 -20.66 -9.51 -2.94
N GLY A 189 -21.39 -9.41 -4.05
CA GLY A 189 -21.64 -10.45 -5.03
C GLY A 189 -20.41 -10.94 -5.79
N PHE A 190 -19.24 -10.30 -5.64
CA PHE A 190 -18.00 -10.83 -6.22
C PHE A 190 -17.74 -12.27 -5.77
N TRP A 191 -18.04 -12.62 -4.52
CA TRP A 191 -17.76 -13.96 -4.00
C TRP A 191 -18.82 -15.01 -4.37
N LYS A 192 -20.03 -14.60 -4.78
CA LYS A 192 -21.18 -15.50 -5.00
C LYS A 192 -20.95 -16.60 -6.04
N HIS A 193 -20.06 -16.36 -7.00
CA HIS A 193 -19.80 -17.29 -8.11
C HIS A 193 -18.55 -18.15 -7.89
N ILE A 194 -17.86 -18.01 -6.76
CA ILE A 194 -16.63 -18.73 -6.46
C ILE A 194 -16.95 -19.85 -5.46
N PRO A 195 -16.89 -21.13 -5.88
CA PRO A 195 -17.20 -22.27 -5.02
C PRO A 195 -16.39 -22.25 -3.72
N ASN A 196 -17.04 -22.51 -2.59
CA ASN A 196 -16.49 -22.54 -1.22
C ASN A 196 -16.06 -21.18 -0.64
N PHE A 197 -16.28 -20.09 -1.35
CA PHE A 197 -15.91 -18.74 -0.91
C PHE A 197 -17.08 -17.77 -0.86
N GLU A 198 -18.30 -18.24 -1.13
CA GLU A 198 -19.53 -17.44 -1.22
C GLU A 198 -19.79 -16.66 0.06
N GLY A 199 -19.45 -17.25 1.21
CA GLY A 199 -19.58 -16.63 2.54
C GLY A 199 -18.71 -15.39 2.74
N ARG A 200 -17.64 -15.19 1.95
CA ARG A 200 -16.75 -14.01 2.06
C ARG A 200 -17.40 -12.71 1.60
N GLY A 201 -18.55 -12.79 0.92
CA GLY A 201 -19.34 -11.61 0.56
C GLY A 201 -20.27 -11.14 1.69
N ILE A 202 -20.30 -11.83 2.83
CA ILE A 202 -21.21 -11.58 3.95
C ILE A 202 -20.39 -11.29 5.20
N CYS A 203 -20.75 -10.23 5.92
CA CYS A 203 -20.12 -9.93 7.20
C CYS A 203 -20.52 -10.99 8.24
N PRO A 204 -19.58 -11.64 8.94
CA PRO A 204 -19.88 -12.71 9.89
C PRO A 204 -20.65 -12.21 11.13
N GLU A 205 -20.46 -10.95 11.51
CA GLU A 205 -21.13 -10.35 12.68
C GLU A 205 -22.50 -9.75 12.32
N CYS A 206 -22.60 -9.11 11.15
CA CYS A 206 -23.81 -8.38 10.77
C CYS A 206 -24.81 -9.22 9.97
N GLY A 207 -24.36 -10.29 9.30
CA GLY A 207 -25.18 -11.11 8.42
C GLY A 207 -25.63 -10.42 7.12
N THR A 208 -25.13 -9.21 6.82
CA THR A 208 -25.45 -8.44 5.61
C THR A 208 -24.36 -8.57 4.56
N GLU A 209 -24.68 -8.30 3.29
CA GLU A 209 -23.66 -8.19 2.24
C GLU A 209 -22.59 -7.17 2.64
N GLU A 210 -21.33 -7.61 2.58
CA GLU A 210 -20.18 -6.81 2.97
C GLU A 210 -19.69 -6.01 1.78
N ASP A 211 -19.86 -4.69 1.87
CA ASP A 211 -19.34 -3.71 0.92
C ASP A 211 -18.49 -2.67 1.60
N LEU A 212 -17.85 -1.81 0.82
CA LEU A 212 -16.91 -0.84 1.38
C LEU A 212 -17.60 0.14 2.35
N GLU A 213 -18.85 0.52 2.08
CA GLU A 213 -19.64 1.35 3.00
C GLU A 213 -19.95 0.62 4.32
N HIS A 214 -20.30 -0.66 4.24
CA HIS A 214 -20.53 -1.50 5.41
C HIS A 214 -19.25 -1.61 6.24
N ILE A 215 -18.15 -2.06 5.61
CA ILE A 215 -16.85 -2.25 6.25
C ILE A 215 -16.41 -0.96 6.96
N LEU A 216 -16.49 0.18 6.28
CA LEU A 216 -15.98 1.44 6.82
C LEU A 216 -16.96 2.08 7.80
N LEU A 217 -18.28 2.07 7.56
CA LEU A 217 -19.21 2.97 8.28
C LEU A 217 -20.35 2.26 9.02
N LYS A 218 -20.76 1.04 8.64
CA LYS A 218 -21.96 0.38 9.22
C LYS A 218 -21.68 -0.89 10.02
N CYS A 219 -20.50 -1.50 9.88
CA CYS A 219 -20.14 -2.76 10.50
C CYS A 219 -20.15 -2.68 12.03
N LYS A 220 -20.64 -3.73 12.70
CA LYS A 220 -20.72 -3.85 14.16
C LYS A 220 -19.46 -4.42 14.79
N ILE A 221 -18.52 -4.92 13.99
CA ILE A 221 -17.23 -5.41 14.49
C ILE A 221 -16.52 -4.26 15.22
N PRO A 222 -16.08 -4.45 16.48
CA PRO A 222 -15.67 -3.36 17.36
C PRO A 222 -14.50 -2.52 16.83
N GLY A 223 -13.61 -3.14 16.04
CA GLY A 223 -12.44 -2.47 15.45
C GLY A 223 -12.82 -1.26 14.60
N GLN A 224 -13.94 -1.30 13.86
CA GLN A 224 -14.37 -0.18 13.04
C GLN A 224 -14.68 1.06 13.88
N LYS A 225 -15.48 0.90 14.94
CA LYS A 225 -15.83 1.99 15.85
C LYS A 225 -14.60 2.58 16.54
N ILE A 226 -13.67 1.72 16.99
CA ILE A 226 -12.44 2.14 17.68
C ILE A 226 -11.58 3.01 16.75
N ILE A 227 -11.36 2.58 15.51
CA ILE A 227 -10.54 3.33 14.55
C ILE A 227 -11.13 4.72 14.29
N TRP A 228 -12.45 4.83 14.11
CA TRP A 228 -13.08 6.14 13.93
C TRP A 228 -13.03 7.02 15.16
N GLN A 229 -13.15 6.44 16.37
CA GLN A 229 -12.97 7.20 17.61
C GLN A 229 -11.55 7.75 17.75
N LEU A 230 -10.54 6.94 17.40
CA LEU A 230 -9.14 7.37 17.41
C LEU A 230 -8.89 8.47 16.37
N ALA A 231 -9.38 8.30 15.14
CA ALA A 231 -9.27 9.30 14.09
C ALA A 231 -9.95 10.63 14.50
N LYS A 232 -11.16 10.56 15.07
CA LYS A 232 -11.88 11.71 15.60
C LYS A 232 -11.09 12.45 16.69
N SER A 233 -10.57 11.70 17.65
CA SER A 233 -9.76 12.27 18.73
C SER A 233 -8.51 13.00 18.21
N LEU A 234 -7.88 12.49 17.14
CA LEU A 234 -6.71 13.13 16.52
C LEU A 234 -7.06 14.44 15.80
N VAL A 235 -8.19 14.45 15.09
CA VAL A 235 -8.67 15.63 14.35
C VAL A 235 -9.12 16.73 15.32
N GLU A 236 -9.87 16.37 16.36
CA GLU A 236 -10.33 17.33 17.39
C GLU A 236 -9.16 17.92 18.19
N LYS A 237 -8.09 17.14 18.44
CA LYS A 237 -6.84 17.66 19.05
C LYS A 237 -6.16 18.74 18.22
N ARG A 238 -6.42 18.79 16.91
CA ARG A 238 -5.94 19.87 16.02
C ARG A 238 -6.90 21.05 15.95
N GLY A 239 -8.01 21.02 16.70
CA GLY A 239 -9.03 22.04 16.66
C GLY A 239 -9.86 22.02 15.37
N ILE A 240 -9.88 20.89 14.65
CA ILE A 240 -10.66 20.72 13.43
C ILE A 240 -11.98 20.03 13.78
N GLN A 241 -13.08 20.55 13.27
CA GLN A 241 -14.41 19.98 13.43
C GLN A 241 -14.48 18.63 12.72
N TRP A 242 -15.02 17.64 13.40
CA TRP A 242 -15.26 16.33 12.80
C TRP A 242 -16.37 16.41 11.75
N PRO A 243 -16.12 15.95 10.50
CA PRO A 243 -17.12 16.02 9.44
C PRO A 243 -18.19 14.94 9.58
N ASP A 244 -19.29 15.08 8.85
CA ASP A 244 -20.30 14.03 8.72
C ASP A 244 -19.82 12.97 7.73
N LEU A 245 -19.41 11.81 8.27
CA LEU A 245 -18.79 10.75 7.49
C LEU A 245 -19.81 10.05 6.59
N SER A 246 -19.46 9.98 5.31
CA SER A 246 -20.14 9.15 4.33
C SER A 246 -19.11 8.50 3.42
N LEU A 247 -19.51 7.45 2.68
CA LEU A 247 -18.60 6.83 1.71
C LEU A 247 -18.15 7.85 0.66
N GLY A 248 -19.06 8.73 0.22
CA GLY A 248 -18.75 9.84 -0.68
C GLY A 248 -17.66 10.73 -0.12
N LEU A 249 -17.79 11.15 1.15
CA LEU A 249 -16.80 12.03 1.79
C LEU A 249 -15.42 11.36 1.87
N ILE A 250 -15.36 10.08 2.23
CA ILE A 250 -14.10 9.32 2.28
C ILE A 250 -13.44 9.28 0.91
N MET A 251 -14.22 9.01 -0.15
CA MET A 251 -13.71 8.93 -1.53
C MET A 251 -13.25 10.29 -2.08
N SER A 252 -13.75 11.41 -1.55
CA SER A 252 -13.37 12.77 -1.93
C SER A 252 -12.62 13.52 -0.84
N ILE A 253 -11.96 12.82 0.09
CA ILE A 253 -11.31 13.44 1.25
C ILE A 253 -10.25 14.48 0.88
N GLY A 254 -9.58 14.31 -0.28
CA GLY A 254 -8.60 15.26 -0.79
C GLY A 254 -9.16 16.63 -1.17
N LEU A 255 -10.49 16.78 -1.23
CA LEU A 255 -11.17 18.07 -1.46
C LEU A 255 -11.71 18.70 -0.17
N VAL A 256 -11.61 18.02 0.97
CA VAL A 256 -12.22 18.46 2.22
C VAL A 256 -11.30 19.45 2.92
N GLU A 257 -11.60 20.74 2.75
CA GLU A 257 -11.06 21.80 3.59
C GLU A 257 -11.44 21.66 5.09
N PRO A 258 -10.47 21.80 6.00
CA PRO A 258 -10.70 21.70 7.45
C PRO A 258 -11.51 22.89 7.97
N THR A 259 -12.57 22.61 8.72
CA THR A 259 -13.32 23.63 9.46
C THR A 259 -12.80 23.71 10.89
N MET A 260 -12.43 24.89 11.39
CA MET A 260 -11.89 25.04 12.75
C MET A 260 -13.03 25.13 13.78
N ILE A 261 -12.84 24.49 14.94
CA ILE A 261 -13.75 24.62 16.08
C ILE A 261 -13.57 26.01 16.70
N GLU A 262 -14.63 26.80 16.79
CA GLU A 262 -14.55 28.10 17.44
C GLU A 262 -14.18 27.95 18.94
N PRO A 263 -13.40 28.88 19.53
CA PRO A 263 -12.92 28.77 20.91
C PRO A 263 -14.01 28.62 21.98
N SER A 264 -15.27 28.91 21.65
CA SER A 264 -16.42 28.82 22.56
C SER A 264 -16.90 27.38 22.84
N GLN A 265 -16.38 26.36 22.14
CA GLN A 265 -16.81 24.96 22.28
C GLN A 265 -15.70 23.98 22.71
N SER A 266 -14.57 24.48 23.23
CA SER A 266 -13.52 23.59 23.74
C SER A 266 -14.02 22.80 24.97
N PRO A 267 -13.99 21.45 24.96
CA PRO A 267 -14.22 20.69 26.18
C PRO A 267 -13.08 20.99 27.13
N VAL A 268 -13.40 21.45 28.35
CA VAL A 268 -12.43 21.58 29.44
C VAL A 268 -11.89 20.19 29.76
N ILE A 269 -10.75 19.83 29.16
CA ILE A 269 -10.00 18.64 29.54
C ILE A 269 -9.39 18.95 30.90
N LYS A 270 -10.06 18.54 31.98
CA LYS A 270 -9.47 18.53 33.32
C LYS A 270 -8.30 17.54 33.29
N GLY A 271 -7.08 18.08 33.22
CA GLY A 271 -5.86 17.31 33.42
C GLY A 271 -5.91 16.66 34.79
N SER A 272 -5.98 15.33 34.82
CA SER A 272 -5.73 14.57 36.04
C SER A 272 -4.21 14.49 36.19
N SER A 273 -3.66 15.39 37.00
CA SER A 273 -2.39 15.13 37.68
C SER A 273 -2.65 14.11 38.77
N LYS A 274 -2.08 12.92 38.63
CA LYS A 274 -1.45 12.14 39.68
C LYS A 274 -0.56 11.06 39.06
#